data_AF-A0A022XIJ0-F1
#
_entry.id   AF-A0A022XIJ0-F1
#
_cell.length_a   1.000
_cell.length_b   1.000
_cell.length_c   1.000
_cell.angle_alpha   90.00
_cell.angle_beta   90.00
_cell.angle_gamma   90.00
#
_symmetry.space_group_name_H-M   'P 1'
#
loop_
_entity.id
_entity.type
_entity.pdbx_description
1 polymer ?
#
loop_
_entity_poly.entity_id
_entity_poly.type
_entity_poly.pdbx_seq_one_letter_code
_entity_poly.pdbx_strand_id
1 'polypeptide(L)'
;MEPLDTLIQRWLEWDQDPSTRREIEKLQADKDDAGLEKRLRERIQFGTAGLRGRMQAGFSCMNSLTVIQASQGLAKFIKATHRGTEQPSVVIGRDARHNSEKFAFLAANSFEAEGIHVWWYDDVNPTPFVPFAVLLKKADAGVMVTASHLKILRKRGPDQFPD
;
A
#
# COMPACT_ATOMS: atom_id res chain seq x y z
N MET A 1 -11.72 12.49 -20.58
CA MET A 1 -11.48 11.45 -19.56
C MET A 1 -10.92 10.24 -20.29
N GLU A 2 -9.91 9.56 -19.75
CA GLU A 2 -9.30 8.39 -20.39
C GLU A 2 -10.33 7.24 -20.56
N PRO A 3 -10.32 6.45 -21.65
CA PRO A 3 -11.25 5.32 -21.79
C PRO A 3 -11.07 4.24 -20.71
N LEU A 4 -12.16 3.57 -20.31
CA LEU A 4 -12.10 2.50 -19.30
C LEU A 4 -11.21 1.33 -19.75
N ASP A 5 -11.27 0.93 -21.02
CA ASP A 5 -10.43 -0.13 -21.56
C ASP A 5 -8.93 0.15 -21.41
N THR A 6 -8.52 1.41 -21.58
CA THR A 6 -7.13 1.84 -21.39
C THR A 6 -6.71 1.69 -19.93
N LEU A 7 -7.59 1.99 -18.98
CA LEU A 7 -7.31 1.78 -17.56
C LEU A 7 -7.23 0.30 -17.19
N ILE A 8 -8.09 -0.54 -17.77
CA ILE A 8 -8.06 -1.99 -17.56
C ILE A 8 -6.75 -2.57 -18.08
N GLN A 9 -6.39 -2.26 -19.32
CA GLN A 9 -5.14 -2.72 -19.93
C GLN A 9 -3.93 -2.29 -19.09
N ARG A 10 -3.87 -1.01 -18.69
CA ARG A 10 -2.81 -0.49 -17.84
C ARG A 10 -2.74 -1.20 -16.48
N TRP A 11 -3.90 -1.43 -15.85
CA TRP A 11 -3.94 -2.18 -14.60
C TRP A 11 -3.39 -3.59 -14.78
N LEU A 12 -3.85 -4.32 -15.80
CA LEU A 12 -3.40 -5.69 -16.09
C LEU A 12 -1.94 -5.75 -16.53
N GLU A 13 -1.39 -4.69 -17.10
CA GLU A 13 0.04 -4.62 -17.42
C GLU A 13 0.87 -4.46 -16.15
N TRP A 14 0.45 -3.59 -15.23
CA TRP A 14 1.25 -3.21 -14.06
C TRP A 14 1.05 -4.14 -12.87
N ASP A 15 -0.16 -4.67 -12.67
CA ASP A 15 -0.47 -5.55 -11.55
C ASP A 15 0.03 -6.97 -11.82
N GLN A 16 1.04 -7.37 -11.04
CA GLN A 16 1.66 -8.69 -11.11
C GLN A 16 1.14 -9.64 -10.01
N ASP A 17 0.17 -9.21 -9.19
CA ASP A 17 -0.44 -10.05 -8.18
C ASP A 17 -1.61 -10.86 -8.79
N PRO A 18 -1.51 -12.20 -8.87
CA PRO A 18 -2.55 -13.01 -9.52
C PRO A 18 -3.92 -12.89 -8.87
N SER A 19 -4.00 -12.56 -7.57
CA SER A 19 -5.27 -12.47 -6.85
C SER A 19 -6.06 -11.23 -7.28
N THR A 20 -5.42 -10.06 -7.30
CA THR A 20 -6.06 -8.80 -7.70
C THR A 20 -6.23 -8.70 -9.21
N ARG A 21 -5.33 -9.29 -9.99
CA ARG A 21 -5.52 -9.43 -11.44
C ARG A 21 -6.83 -10.16 -11.78
N ARG A 22 -7.06 -11.31 -11.15
CA ARG A 22 -8.29 -12.11 -11.34
C ARG A 22 -9.55 -11.35 -10.96
N GLU A 23 -9.49 -10.44 -9.98
CA GLU A 23 -10.65 -9.61 -9.64
C GLU A 23 -11.04 -8.68 -10.80
N ILE A 24 -10.07 -8.05 -11.47
CA ILE A 24 -10.34 -7.18 -12.63
C ILE A 24 -10.79 -7.99 -13.85
N GLU A 25 -10.13 -9.13 -14.12
CA GLU A 25 -10.52 -10.03 -15.21
C GLU A 25 -11.95 -10.56 -15.01
N LYS A 26 -12.33 -10.88 -13.76
CA LYS A 26 -13.69 -11.29 -13.43
C LYS A 26 -14.71 -10.17 -13.70
N LEU A 27 -14.44 -8.95 -13.23
CA LEU A 27 -15.34 -7.82 -13.48
C LEU A 27 -15.51 -7.55 -14.98
N GLN A 28 -14.45 -7.74 -15.77
CA GLN A 28 -14.51 -7.62 -17.23
C GLN A 28 -15.37 -8.73 -17.85
N ALA A 29 -15.21 -9.98 -17.42
CA ALA A 29 -16.02 -11.10 -17.89
C ALA A 29 -17.52 -10.93 -17.54
N ASP A 30 -17.80 -10.39 -16.36
CA ASP A 30 -19.15 -10.12 -15.86
C ASP A 30 -19.76 -8.84 -16.48
N LYS A 31 -18.99 -8.08 -17.28
CA LYS A 31 -19.37 -6.77 -17.85
C LYS A 31 -19.81 -5.75 -16.80
N ASP A 32 -19.17 -5.78 -15.62
CA ASP A 32 -19.43 -4.84 -14.53
C ASP A 32 -18.60 -3.55 -14.69
N ASP A 33 -18.98 -2.73 -15.68
CA ASP A 33 -18.31 -1.47 -15.97
C ASP A 33 -18.35 -0.51 -14.77
N ALA A 34 -19.43 -0.52 -13.99
CA ALA A 34 -19.56 0.30 -12.79
C ALA A 34 -18.56 -0.11 -11.70
N GLY A 35 -18.36 -1.42 -11.50
CA GLY A 35 -17.35 -1.97 -10.60
C GLY A 35 -15.92 -1.62 -11.03
N LEU A 36 -15.64 -1.69 -12.34
CA LEU A 36 -14.36 -1.32 -12.93
C LEU A 36 -14.08 0.18 -12.80
N GLU A 37 -15.05 1.04 -13.16
CA GLU A 37 -14.98 2.49 -12.99
C GLU A 37 -14.60 2.87 -11.56
N LYS A 38 -15.35 2.34 -10.59
CA LYS A 38 -15.11 2.62 -9.16
C LYS A 38 -13.71 2.23 -8.69
N ARG A 39 -13.13 1.18 -9.27
CA ARG A 39 -11.83 0.63 -8.86
C ARG A 39 -10.65 1.25 -9.61
N LEU A 40 -10.84 1.65 -10.86
CA LEU A 40 -9.75 2.03 -11.76
C LEU A 40 -9.69 3.52 -12.07
N ARG A 41 -10.81 4.25 -12.02
CA ARG A 41 -10.88 5.64 -12.47
C ARG A 41 -10.02 6.57 -11.63
N GLU A 42 -10.26 6.52 -10.33
CA GLU A 42 -9.60 7.37 -9.36
C GLU A 42 -8.45 6.63 -8.70
N ARG A 43 -7.37 7.37 -8.41
CA ARG A 43 -6.30 6.86 -7.56
C ARG A 43 -6.66 7.10 -6.10
N ILE A 44 -6.31 6.15 -5.24
CA ILE A 44 -6.38 6.34 -3.80
C ILE A 44 -5.56 7.58 -3.42
N GLN A 45 -6.14 8.42 -2.56
CA GLN A 45 -5.53 9.68 -2.16
C GLN A 45 -4.98 9.59 -0.75
N PHE A 46 -3.92 10.35 -0.48
CA PHE A 46 -3.35 10.47 0.86
C PHE A 46 -4.25 11.35 1.72
N GLY A 47 -4.88 10.76 2.75
CA GLY A 47 -5.69 11.49 3.72
C GLY A 47 -4.90 11.90 4.95
N THR A 48 -5.57 12.49 5.93
CA THR A 48 -5.00 12.87 7.24
C THR A 48 -4.37 11.70 8.00
N ALA A 49 -4.77 10.47 7.67
CA ALA A 49 -4.30 9.24 8.32
C ALA A 49 -3.61 8.28 7.33
N GLY A 50 -3.03 8.82 6.25
CA GLY A 50 -2.31 8.08 5.22
C GLY A 50 -3.19 7.57 4.09
N LEU A 51 -2.63 6.66 3.28
CA LEU A 51 -3.37 5.92 2.26
C LEU A 51 -4.26 4.87 2.92
N ARG A 52 -5.58 4.99 2.75
CA ARG A 52 -6.57 4.06 3.29
C ARG A 52 -7.64 3.73 2.27
N GLY A 53 -7.92 2.45 2.12
CA GLY A 53 -8.92 1.93 1.19
C GLY A 53 -9.24 0.47 1.47
N ARG A 54 -10.24 -0.07 0.77
CA ARG A 54 -10.52 -1.51 0.82
C ARG A 54 -9.36 -2.29 0.22
N MET A 55 -9.05 -3.45 0.80
CA MET A 55 -8.08 -4.38 0.22
C MET A 55 -8.74 -5.15 -0.91
N GLN A 56 -8.54 -4.70 -2.14
CA GLN A 56 -9.09 -5.26 -3.37
C GLN A 56 -8.33 -4.71 -4.58
N ALA A 57 -8.61 -5.22 -5.77
CA ALA A 57 -7.98 -4.73 -7.00
C ALA A 57 -8.40 -3.30 -7.38
N GLY A 58 -7.49 -2.61 -8.06
CA GLY A 58 -7.71 -1.29 -8.64
C GLY A 58 -6.92 -0.15 -8.01
N PHE A 59 -6.74 0.93 -8.76
CA PHE A 59 -5.97 2.11 -8.36
C PHE A 59 -6.60 2.88 -7.18
N SER A 60 -7.90 2.75 -6.95
CA SER A 60 -8.61 3.39 -5.83
C SER A 60 -8.52 2.60 -4.52
N CYS A 61 -7.79 1.49 -4.50
CA CYS A 61 -7.81 0.50 -3.43
C CYS A 61 -6.42 0.20 -2.87
N MET A 62 -6.37 -0.44 -1.69
CA MET A 62 -5.12 -0.92 -1.10
C MET A 62 -4.79 -2.30 -1.66
N ASN A 63 -3.64 -2.43 -2.31
CA ASN A 63 -3.13 -3.68 -2.87
C ASN A 63 -1.61 -3.55 -3.10
N SER A 64 -0.98 -4.62 -3.57
CA SER A 64 0.45 -4.70 -3.83
C SER A 64 0.93 -3.56 -4.74
N LEU A 65 0.24 -3.34 -5.88
CA LEU A 65 0.63 -2.32 -6.86
C LEU A 65 0.56 -0.90 -6.26
N THR A 66 -0.52 -0.56 -5.56
CA THR A 66 -0.66 0.74 -4.90
C THR A 66 0.45 0.99 -3.88
N VAL A 67 0.81 -0.01 -3.07
CA VAL A 67 1.88 0.11 -2.06
C VAL A 67 3.23 0.33 -2.73
N ILE A 68 3.54 -0.41 -3.80
CA ILE A 68 4.76 -0.23 -4.59
C ILE A 68 4.82 1.19 -5.18
N GLN A 69 3.75 1.64 -5.84
CA GLN A 69 3.70 2.95 -6.48
C GLN A 69 3.82 4.10 -5.48
N ALA A 70 3.17 3.99 -4.31
CA ALA A 70 3.30 4.97 -3.25
C ALA A 70 4.74 5.03 -2.70
N SER A 71 5.37 3.87 -2.50
CA SER A 71 6.75 3.77 -2.02
C SER A 71 7.74 4.34 -3.02
N GLN A 72 7.58 4.03 -4.31
CA GLN A 72 8.37 4.61 -5.40
C GLN A 72 8.18 6.14 -5.50
N GLY A 73 6.96 6.63 -5.31
CA GLY A 73 6.69 8.07 -5.24
C GLY A 73 7.44 8.75 -4.10
N LEU A 74 7.41 8.16 -2.90
CA LEU A 74 8.16 8.65 -1.75
C LEU A 74 9.68 8.55 -1.96
N ALA A 75 10.17 7.46 -2.55
CA ALA A 75 11.59 7.29 -2.88
C ALA A 75 12.11 8.40 -3.79
N LYS A 76 11.35 8.72 -4.86
CA LYS A 76 11.68 9.84 -5.76
C LYS A 76 11.70 11.17 -5.03
N PHE A 77 10.73 11.40 -4.13
CA PHE A 77 10.69 12.61 -3.32
C PHE A 77 11.91 12.72 -2.39
N ILE A 78 12.27 11.64 -1.68
CA ILE A 78 13.46 11.59 -0.83
C ILE A 78 14.71 11.91 -1.65
N LYS A 79 14.92 11.24 -2.80
CA LYS A 79 16.09 11.48 -3.66
C LYS A 79 16.17 12.92 -4.18
N ALA A 80 15.03 13.56 -4.46
CA ALA A 80 14.98 14.95 -4.90
C ALA A 80 15.26 15.96 -3.78
N THR A 81 14.95 15.61 -2.53
CA THR A 81 15.01 16.52 -1.38
C THR A 81 16.19 16.28 -0.46
N HIS A 82 16.79 15.09 -0.50
CA HIS A 82 17.97 14.74 0.27
C HIS A 82 19.15 15.66 -0.11
N ARG A 83 19.76 16.29 0.89
CA ARG A 83 20.91 17.19 0.75
C ARG A 83 22.16 16.70 1.49
N GLY A 84 22.05 15.57 2.20
CA GLY A 84 23.15 14.97 2.91
C GLY A 84 24.16 14.32 1.96
N THR A 85 25.34 14.03 2.51
CA THR A 85 26.35 13.19 1.85
C THR A 85 26.18 11.70 2.19
N GLU A 86 25.37 11.40 3.21
CA GLU A 86 25.07 10.04 3.63
C GLU A 86 24.09 9.36 2.68
N GLN A 87 24.02 8.03 2.74
CA GLN A 87 23.00 7.30 2.00
C GLN A 87 21.61 7.66 2.56
N PRO A 88 20.62 8.01 1.72
CA PRO A 88 19.26 8.24 2.19
C PRO A 88 18.70 6.95 2.81
N SER A 89 17.89 7.09 3.85
CA SER A 89 17.32 5.94 4.55
C SER A 89 15.88 6.15 4.99
N VAL A 90 15.16 5.05 5.17
CA VAL A 90 13.78 5.04 5.66
C VAL A 90 13.62 4.05 6.81
N VAL A 91 12.69 4.32 7.71
CA VAL A 91 12.27 3.37 8.75
C VAL A 91 10.92 2.78 8.37
N ILE A 92 10.79 1.46 8.40
CA ILE A 92 9.54 0.76 8.09
C ILE A 92 9.06 -0.04 9.31
N GLY A 93 7.79 0.13 9.65
CA GLY A 93 7.09 -0.62 10.70
C GLY A 93 5.74 -1.14 10.23
N ARG A 94 5.17 -2.08 11.00
CA ARG A 94 3.88 -2.70 10.68
C ARG A 94 3.11 -3.09 11.94
N ASP A 95 1.78 -3.10 11.83
CA ASP A 95 0.93 -3.75 12.83
C ASP A 95 0.68 -5.24 12.51
N ALA A 96 -0.11 -5.91 13.35
CA ALA A 96 -0.44 -7.32 13.25
C ALA A 96 -1.56 -7.66 12.25
N ARG A 97 -1.99 -6.71 11.40
CA ARG A 97 -3.13 -6.96 10.50
C ARG A 97 -2.72 -7.84 9.32
N HIS A 98 -3.73 -8.49 8.74
CA HIS A 98 -3.59 -9.23 7.49
C HIS A 98 -3.01 -8.32 6.40
N ASN A 99 -2.07 -8.85 5.62
CA ASN A 99 -1.26 -8.17 4.60
C ASN A 99 -0.29 -7.07 5.10
N SER A 100 -0.27 -6.71 6.39
CA SER A 100 0.66 -5.67 6.86
C SER A 100 2.12 -6.08 6.65
N GLU A 101 2.46 -7.35 6.86
CA GLU A 101 3.80 -7.90 6.56
C GLU A 101 4.13 -7.83 5.07
N LYS A 102 3.25 -8.34 4.21
CA LYS A 102 3.41 -8.28 2.75
C LYS A 102 3.62 -6.84 2.27
N PHE A 103 2.81 -5.89 2.74
CA PHE A 103 2.91 -4.50 2.34
C PHE A 103 4.17 -3.82 2.88
N ALA A 104 4.60 -4.13 4.10
CA ALA A 104 5.87 -3.63 4.62
C ALA A 104 7.06 -4.13 3.80
N PHE A 105 7.04 -5.42 3.41
CA PHE A 105 8.08 -6.01 2.56
C PHE A 105 8.11 -5.40 1.15
N LEU A 106 6.94 -5.19 0.54
CA LEU A 106 6.85 -4.52 -0.77
C LEU A 106 7.34 -3.07 -0.70
N ALA A 107 7.04 -2.35 0.37
CA ALA A 107 7.55 -1.01 0.59
C ALA A 107 9.08 -1.03 0.71
N ALA A 108 9.63 -1.91 1.56
CA ALA A 108 11.08 -2.07 1.74
C ALA A 108 11.80 -2.33 0.42
N ASN A 109 11.35 -3.33 -0.35
CA ASN A 109 11.93 -3.65 -1.66
C ASN A 109 11.88 -2.48 -2.64
N SER A 110 10.82 -1.65 -2.58
CA SER A 110 10.70 -0.48 -3.45
C SER A 110 11.73 0.60 -3.13
N PHE A 111 12.11 0.76 -1.86
CA PHE A 111 13.17 1.70 -1.44
C PHE A 111 14.57 1.15 -1.74
N GLU A 112 14.81 -0.13 -1.42
CA GLU A 112 16.09 -0.79 -1.71
C GLU A 112 16.41 -0.78 -3.21
N ALA A 113 15.41 -1.01 -4.07
CA ALA A 113 15.56 -0.92 -5.53
C ALA A 113 15.96 0.49 -6.02
N GLU A 114 15.71 1.54 -5.23
CA GLU A 114 16.06 2.93 -5.53
C GLU A 114 17.38 3.36 -4.86
N GLY A 115 18.06 2.46 -4.16
CA GLY A 115 19.30 2.69 -3.43
C GLY A 115 19.12 3.38 -2.07
N ILE A 116 17.91 3.36 -1.51
CA ILE A 116 17.58 3.93 -0.20
C ILE A 116 17.63 2.83 0.85
N HIS A 117 18.45 3.03 1.89
CA HIS A 117 18.62 2.04 2.95
C HIS A 117 17.35 1.88 3.79
N VAL A 118 16.94 0.64 4.07
CA VAL A 118 15.77 0.36 4.89
C VAL A 118 16.16 -0.11 6.29
N TRP A 119 15.81 0.68 7.29
CA TRP A 119 15.71 0.23 8.68
C TRP A 119 14.35 -0.44 8.90
N TRP A 120 14.35 -1.68 9.36
CA TRP A 120 13.15 -2.47 9.56
C TRP A 120 13.12 -3.10 10.96
N TYR A 121 11.93 -3.41 11.45
CA TYR A 121 11.73 -4.17 12.69
C TYR A 121 11.38 -5.62 12.37
N ASP A 122 11.96 -6.56 13.10
CA ASP A 122 11.76 -8.00 12.85
C ASP A 122 10.31 -8.46 13.01
N ASP A 123 9.51 -7.76 13.82
CA ASP A 123 8.11 -8.10 14.04
C ASP A 123 7.22 -6.86 14.20
N VAL A 124 5.93 -7.09 14.46
CA VAL A 124 4.90 -6.10 14.75
C VAL A 124 5.40 -5.07 15.77
N ASN A 125 5.12 -3.80 15.51
CA ASN A 125 5.51 -2.72 16.40
C ASN A 125 4.37 -1.71 16.62
N PRO A 126 4.35 -1.03 17.78
CA PRO A 126 3.45 0.09 17.99
C PRO A 126 3.78 1.25 17.05
N THR A 127 2.75 1.94 16.54
CA THR A 127 2.90 3.10 15.65
C THR A 127 3.92 4.15 16.12
N PRO A 128 4.06 4.48 17.42
CA PRO A 128 5.05 5.46 17.88
C PRO A 128 6.52 5.05 17.68
N PHE A 129 6.81 3.77 17.43
CA PHE A 129 8.19 3.29 17.29
C PHE A 129 8.82 3.79 15.99
N VAL A 130 8.07 3.85 14.89
CA VAL A 130 8.56 4.36 13.60
C VAL A 130 9.05 5.81 13.71
N PRO A 131 8.25 6.81 14.14
CA PRO A 131 8.74 8.18 14.26
C PRO A 131 9.87 8.32 15.28
N PHE A 132 9.86 7.54 16.37
CA PHE A 132 10.99 7.51 17.31
C PHE A 132 12.29 7.04 16.63
N ALA A 133 12.24 5.95 15.87
CA ALA A 133 13.40 5.44 15.15
C ALA A 133 13.85 6.35 14.02
N VAL A 134 12.93 7.06 13.34
CA VAL A 134 13.30 8.08 12.34
C VAL A 134 14.19 9.15 12.99
N LEU A 135 13.81 9.66 14.16
CA LEU A 135 14.61 10.63 14.90
C LEU A 135 15.96 10.05 15.36
N LEU A 136 15.94 8.82 15.90
CA LEU A 136 17.13 8.15 16.42
C LEU A 136 18.16 7.85 15.32
N LYS A 137 17.70 7.39 14.15
CA LYS A 137 18.53 7.00 13.00
C LYS A 137 18.81 8.15 12.05
N LYS A 138 18.18 9.32 12.27
CA LYS A 138 18.22 10.47 11.35
C LYS A 138 17.80 10.07 9.93
N ALA A 139 16.81 9.19 9.83
CA ALA A 139 16.28 8.73 8.55
C ALA A 139 15.47 9.83 7.86
N ASP A 140 15.37 9.77 6.53
CA ASP A 140 14.67 10.76 5.71
C ASP A 140 13.14 10.63 5.79
N ALA A 141 12.64 9.42 6.03
CA ALA A 141 11.21 9.17 6.20
C ALA A 141 10.90 7.94 7.06
N GLY A 142 9.65 7.86 7.51
CA GLY A 142 9.08 6.69 8.17
C GLY A 142 7.82 6.20 7.44
N VAL A 143 7.69 4.89 7.26
CA VAL A 143 6.50 4.23 6.71
C VAL A 143 5.92 3.29 7.76
N MET A 144 4.71 3.59 8.22
CA MET A 144 3.96 2.71 9.12
C MET A 144 2.83 2.02 8.35
N VAL A 145 2.91 0.70 8.22
CA VAL A 145 1.84 -0.11 7.63
C VAL A 145 0.81 -0.45 8.70
N THR A 146 -0.28 0.31 8.73
CA THR A 146 -1.38 0.11 9.67
C THR A 146 -2.70 0.64 9.11
N ALA A 147 -3.82 0.03 9.52
CA ALA A 147 -5.16 0.57 9.30
C ALA A 147 -5.79 1.12 10.58
N SER A 148 -5.00 1.31 11.66
CA SER A 148 -5.42 1.81 12.96
C SER A 148 -6.65 1.05 13.50
N HIS A 149 -7.80 1.71 13.67
CA HIS A 149 -9.05 1.15 14.21
C HIS A 149 -10.01 0.63 13.14
N LEU A 150 -9.64 0.61 11.84
CA LEU A 150 -10.53 0.14 10.79
C LEU A 150 -10.96 -1.30 11.06
N LYS A 151 -12.27 -1.59 11.12
CA LYS A 151 -12.74 -2.94 11.41
C LYS A 151 -12.22 -3.90 10.34
N ILE A 152 -11.63 -5.01 10.78
CA ILE A 152 -11.50 -6.19 9.91
C ILE A 152 -12.94 -6.62 9.65
N LEU A 153 -13.44 -6.47 8.43
CA LEU A 153 -14.74 -7.03 8.05
C LEU A 153 -14.58 -8.55 7.97
N ARG A 154 -14.62 -9.23 9.12
CA ARG A 154 -14.87 -10.67 9.15
C ARG A 154 -16.31 -10.85 8.65
N LYS A 155 -16.51 -11.62 7.56
CA LYS A 155 -17.84 -12.15 7.25
C LYS A 155 -18.30 -12.87 8.52
N ARG A 156 -19.38 -12.40 9.15
CA ARG A 156 -20.00 -13.12 10.27
C ARG A 156 -20.38 -14.50 9.75
N GLY A 157 -19.79 -15.55 10.32
CA GLY A 157 -20.30 -16.91 10.14
C GLY A 157 -21.67 -17.03 10.82
N PRO A 158 -22.52 -17.98 10.41
CA PRO A 158 -23.90 -18.10 10.88
C PRO A 158 -24.05 -18.47 12.37
N ASP A 159 -22.99 -18.86 13.08
CA ASP A 159 -23.11 -19.57 14.36
C ASP A 159 -22.54 -18.83 15.57
N GLN A 160 -22.99 -17.61 15.86
CA GLN A 160 -22.75 -17.01 17.20
C GLN A 160 -24.03 -16.40 17.78
N PHE A 161 -24.44 -16.96 18.93
CA PHE A 161 -25.60 -16.59 19.73
C PHE A 161 -25.53 -15.14 20.24
N PRO A 162 -26.67 -14.46 20.43
CA PRO A 162 -26.71 -13.08 20.91
C PRO A 162 -26.50 -12.99 22.43
N ASP A 163 -25.86 -11.90 22.86
CA ASP A 163 -25.98 -11.37 24.22
C ASP A 163 -27.41 -10.85 24.47
#